data_AF-A0A1D6PN09-F1
#
_entry.id   AF-A0A1D6PN09-F1
#
_cell.length_a   1.000
_cell.length_b   1.000
_cell.length_c   1.000
_cell.angle_alpha   90.00
_cell.angle_beta   90.00
_cell.angle_gamma   90.00
#
_symmetry.space_group_name_H-M   'P 1'
#
loop_
_entity.id
_entity.type
_entity.pdbx_description
1 polymer ?
#
loop_
_entity_poly.entity_id
_entity_poly.type
_entity_poly.pdbx_seq_one_letter_code
_entity_poly.pdbx_strand_id
1 'polypeptide(L)'
;MPDSQLSTSIIAMCQNTEAISYMITYGFAVVITTRVSNELGAWNIANDRKALTVSLALSLMLGVAFLLLLGLGHDLWVRLFTISEAVVSAFASMTSLLIGSVVLDST
;
A
#
# COMPACT_ATOMS: atom_id res chain seq x y z
N MET A 1 -20.51 5.30 -25.64
CA MET A 1 -20.41 5.56 -24.19
C MET A 1 -19.15 4.85 -23.71
N PRO A 2 -18.27 5.49 -22.92
CA PRO A 2 -17.23 4.74 -22.23
C PRO A 2 -17.91 3.63 -21.43
N ASP A 3 -17.38 2.42 -21.53
CA ASP A 3 -18.00 1.22 -20.96
C ASP A 3 -18.04 1.35 -19.43
N SER A 4 -19.22 1.56 -18.86
CA SER A 4 -19.38 1.91 -17.44
C SER A 4 -18.87 0.80 -16.51
N GLN A 5 -18.95 -0.46 -16.96
CA GLN A 5 -18.35 -1.60 -16.26
C GLN A 5 -16.83 -1.52 -16.25
N LEU A 6 -16.21 -1.12 -17.36
CA LEU A 6 -14.76 -1.02 -17.46
C LEU A 6 -14.21 0.05 -16.51
N SER A 7 -14.77 1.27 -16.56
CA SER A 7 -14.35 2.35 -15.65
C SER A 7 -14.55 2.00 -14.18
N THR A 8 -15.68 1.40 -13.82
CA THR A 8 -15.93 0.98 -12.44
C THR A 8 -14.95 -0.10 -11.97
N SER A 9 -14.65 -1.07 -12.84
CA SER A 9 -13.72 -2.16 -12.53
C SER A 9 -12.30 -1.63 -12.31
N ILE A 10 -11.83 -0.72 -13.15
CA ILE A 10 -10.50 -0.11 -13.02
C ILE A 10 -10.40 0.68 -11.71
N ILE A 11 -11.39 1.52 -11.40
CA ILE A 11 -11.41 2.30 -10.16
C ILE A 11 -11.44 1.36 -8.94
N ALA A 12 -12.25 0.31 -8.97
CA ALA A 12 -12.31 -0.66 -7.87
C ALA A 12 -10.96 -1.36 -7.68
N MET A 13 -10.23 -1.71 -8.74
CA MET A 13 -8.89 -2.30 -8.65
C MET A 13 -7.87 -1.33 -8.07
N CYS A 14 -7.91 -0.08 -8.51
CA CYS A 14 -7.08 0.99 -7.96
C CYS A 14 -7.31 1.12 -6.44
N GLN A 15 -8.57 1.21 -6.02
CA GLN A 15 -8.95 1.31 -4.61
C GLN A 15 -8.54 0.07 -3.79
N ASN A 16 -8.68 -1.14 -4.34
CA ASN A 16 -8.21 -2.35 -3.66
C ASN A 16 -6.68 -2.35 -3.49
N THR A 17 -5.94 -1.91 -4.51
CA THR A 17 -4.48 -1.84 -4.47
C THR A 17 -4.00 -0.81 -3.44
N GLU A 18 -4.67 0.35 -3.41
CA GLU A 18 -4.45 1.39 -2.39
C GLU A 18 -4.74 0.87 -0.99
N ALA A 19 -5.88 0.19 -0.78
CA ALA A 19 -6.23 -0.41 0.50
C ALA A 19 -5.20 -1.44 1.00
N ILE A 20 -4.66 -2.28 0.09
CA ILE A 20 -3.59 -3.23 0.43
C ILE A 20 -2.34 -2.47 0.87
N SER A 21 -1.94 -1.44 0.15
CA SER A 21 -0.77 -0.62 0.52
C SER A 21 -0.96 0.06 1.88
N TYR A 22 -2.16 0.58 2.15
CA TYR A 22 -2.50 1.19 3.43
C TYR A 22 -2.48 0.17 4.57
N MET A 23 -3.01 -1.04 4.36
CA MET A 23 -3.02 -2.09 5.37
C MET A 23 -1.62 -2.52 5.82
N ILE A 24 -0.63 -2.51 4.91
CA ILE A 24 0.77 -2.79 5.26
C ILE A 24 1.25 -1.76 6.29
N THR A 25 1.10 -0.48 6.00
CA THR A 25 1.54 0.61 6.89
C THR A 25 0.75 0.63 8.19
N TYR A 26 -0.58 0.46 8.11
CA TYR A 26 -1.46 0.45 9.27
C TYR A 26 -1.15 -0.72 10.22
N GLY A 27 -0.83 -1.90 9.70
CA GLY A 27 -0.42 -3.05 10.52
C GLY A 27 0.80 -2.75 11.39
N PHE A 28 1.81 -2.05 10.86
CA PHE A 28 2.96 -1.60 11.64
C PHE A 28 2.57 -0.54 12.68
N ALA A 29 1.70 0.40 12.32
CA ALA A 29 1.21 1.43 13.26
C ALA A 29 0.50 0.81 14.47
N VAL A 30 -0.31 -0.24 14.25
CA VAL A 30 -0.98 -0.98 15.35
C VAL A 30 0.05 -1.66 16.25
N VAL A 31 1.01 -2.38 15.67
CA VAL A 31 2.08 -3.06 16.44
C VAL A 31 2.87 -2.05 17.27
N ILE A 32 3.27 -0.93 16.67
CA ILE A 32 3.95 0.17 17.34
C ILE A 32 3.11 0.69 18.51
N THR A 33 1.84 0.99 18.27
CA THR A 33 0.96 1.57 19.29
C THR A 33 0.83 0.64 20.50
N THR A 34 0.64 -0.67 20.27
CA THR A 34 0.58 -1.65 21.37
C THR A 34 1.89 -1.72 22.15
N ARG A 35 3.05 -1.64 21.47
CA ARG A 35 4.37 -1.64 22.12
C ARG A 35 4.57 -0.37 22.96
N VAL A 36 4.28 0.79 22.38
CA VAL A 36 4.37 2.10 23.06
C VAL A 36 3.48 2.12 24.30
N SER A 37 2.23 1.65 24.19
CA SER A 37 1.31 1.54 25.33
C SER A 37 1.86 0.63 26.44
N ASN A 38 2.48 -0.49 26.09
CA ASN A 38 3.10 -1.39 27.07
C ASN A 38 4.35 -0.78 27.74
N GLU A 39 5.24 -0.14 26.98
CA GLU A 39 6.47 0.47 27.53
C GLU A 39 6.17 1.73 28.37
N LEU A 40 5.14 2.50 28.00
CA LEU A 40 4.60 3.60 28.83
C LEU A 40 4.08 3.08 30.17
N GLY A 41 3.34 1.97 30.17
CA GLY A 41 2.87 1.32 31.40
C GLY A 41 4.00 0.77 32.27
N ALA A 42 5.13 0.38 31.66
CA ALA A 42 6.31 -0.15 32.33
C ALA A 42 7.35 0.92 32.72
N TRP A 43 7.08 2.22 32.49
CA TRP A 43 8.00 3.34 32.71
C TRP A 43 9.35 3.24 31.97
N ASN A 44 9.40 2.51 30.83
CA ASN A 44 10.64 2.17 30.14
C ASN A 44 10.75 2.77 28.72
N ILE A 45 10.90 4.10 28.65
CA ILE A 45 10.81 4.87 27.39
C ILE A 45 12.06 4.74 26.49
N ALA A 46 13.22 4.35 27.03
CA ALA A 46 14.48 4.38 26.27
C ALA A 46 14.57 3.30 25.18
N ASN A 47 14.00 2.12 25.42
CA ASN A 47 14.04 1.00 24.47
C ASN A 47 13.03 1.16 23.32
N ASP A 48 11.95 1.87 23.58
CA ASP A 48 10.83 2.10 22.65
C ASP A 48 11.28 2.90 21.40
N ARG A 49 12.14 3.92 21.57
CA ARG A 49 12.63 4.75 20.46
C ARG A 49 13.31 3.96 19.34
N LYS A 50 14.10 2.94 19.67
CA LYS A 50 14.75 2.11 18.64
C LYS A 50 13.75 1.24 17.90
N ALA A 51 12.79 0.65 18.63
CA ALA A 51 11.73 -0.16 18.04
C ALA A 51 10.84 0.65 17.11
N LEU A 52 10.53 1.91 17.48
CA LEU A 52 9.81 2.87 16.66
C LEU A 52 10.54 3.16 15.33
N THR A 53 11.82 3.52 15.40
CA THR A 53 12.61 3.81 14.19
C THR A 53 12.72 2.60 13.27
N VAL A 54 12.96 1.41 13.81
CA VAL A 54 13.07 0.18 13.00
C VAL A 54 11.73 -0.17 12.35
N SER A 55 10.62 -0.06 13.10
CA SER A 55 9.30 -0.37 12.56
C SER A 55 8.87 0.61 11.48
N LEU A 56 9.17 1.91 11.65
CA LEU A 56 8.93 2.94 10.63
C LEU A 56 9.80 2.73 9.38
N ALA A 57 11.08 2.40 9.56
CA ALA A 57 11.96 2.10 8.43
C ALA A 57 11.48 0.85 7.67
N LEU A 58 11.02 -0.18 8.38
CA LEU A 58 10.49 -1.41 7.79
C LEU A 58 9.17 -1.16 7.05
N SER A 59 8.26 -0.35 7.60
CA SER A 59 7.00 0.00 6.92
C SER A 59 7.26 0.77 5.63
N LEU A 60 8.18 1.75 5.66
CA LEU A 60 8.59 2.50 4.45
C LEU A 60 9.24 1.58 3.42
N MET A 61 10.15 0.69 3.83
CA MET A 61 10.77 -0.28 2.93
C MET A 61 9.73 -1.21 2.29
N LEU A 62 8.77 -1.73 3.06
CA LEU A 62 7.72 -2.59 2.53
C LEU A 62 6.79 -1.85 1.57
N GLY A 63 6.41 -0.60 1.89
CA GLY A 63 5.60 0.25 1.01
C GLY A 63 6.31 0.54 -0.32
N VAL A 64 7.59 0.93 -0.27
CA VAL A 64 8.42 1.14 -1.48
C VAL A 64 8.57 -0.15 -2.28
N ALA A 65 8.83 -1.28 -1.61
CA ALA A 65 8.93 -2.57 -2.28
C ALA A 65 7.62 -2.97 -2.97
N PHE A 66 6.47 -2.72 -2.34
CA PHE A 66 5.15 -2.96 -2.93
C PHE A 66 4.91 -2.07 -4.15
N LEU A 67 5.23 -0.77 -4.08
CA LEU A 67 5.10 0.15 -5.21
C LEU A 67 6.04 -0.21 -6.37
N LEU A 68 7.26 -0.65 -6.08
CA LEU A 68 8.20 -1.13 -7.10
C LEU A 68 7.68 -2.41 -7.77
N LEU A 69 7.14 -3.35 -6.99
CA LEU A 69 6.55 -4.58 -7.51
C LEU A 69 5.33 -4.27 -8.38
N LEU A 70 4.51 -3.30 -7.96
CA LEU A 70 3.37 -2.83 -8.75
C LEU A 70 3.84 -2.15 -10.04
N GLY A 71 4.84 -1.28 -10.00
CA GLY A 71 5.34 -0.60 -11.20
C GLY A 71 5.98 -1.55 -12.23
N LEU A 72 6.82 -2.49 -11.75
CA LEU A 72 7.52 -3.46 -12.61
C LEU A 72 6.65 -4.65 -13.01
N GLY A 73 5.67 -5.00 -12.18
CA GLY A 73 4.84 -6.21 -12.30
C GLY A 73 3.35 -5.93 -12.45
N HIS A 74 2.96 -4.72 -12.88
CA HIS A 74 1.54 -4.33 -12.99
C HIS A 74 0.71 -5.31 -13.82
N ASP A 75 1.27 -5.87 -14.91
CA ASP A 75 0.58 -6.89 -15.72
C ASP A 75 0.27 -8.16 -14.93
N LEU A 76 1.22 -8.64 -14.14
CA LEU A 76 1.00 -9.81 -13.28
C LEU A 76 0.00 -9.49 -12.18
N TRP A 77 0.11 -8.31 -11.56
CA TRP A 77 -0.81 -7.85 -10.52
C TRP A 77 -2.24 -7.78 -11.03
N VAL A 78 -2.48 -7.15 -12.19
CA VAL A 78 -3.82 -7.04 -12.77
C VAL A 78 -4.37 -8.41 -13.17
N ARG A 79 -3.52 -9.30 -13.68
CA ARG A 79 -3.88 -10.68 -14.02
C ARG A 79 -4.34 -11.52 -12.82
N LEU A 80 -4.03 -11.12 -11.58
CA LEU A 80 -4.59 -11.77 -10.38
C LEU A 80 -6.09 -11.48 -10.19
N PHE A 81 -6.58 -10.38 -10.75
CA PHE A 81 -7.96 -9.93 -10.56
C PHE A 81 -8.82 -10.10 -11.82
N THR A 82 -8.24 -10.05 -13.02
CA THR A 82 -8.99 -10.15 -14.28
C THR A 82 -8.20 -10.79 -15.41
N ILE A 83 -8.93 -11.40 -16.34
CA ILE A 83 -8.41 -11.99 -17.58
C ILE A 83 -8.68 -11.07 -18.79
N SER A 84 -9.37 -9.94 -18.60
CA SER A 84 -9.72 -9.01 -19.67
C SER A 84 -8.55 -8.10 -20.04
N GLU A 85 -8.01 -8.28 -21.25
CA GLU A 85 -6.93 -7.46 -21.80
C GLU A 85 -7.27 -5.95 -21.86
N ALA A 86 -8.56 -5.62 -22.03
CA ALA A 86 -9.02 -4.23 -22.01
C ALA A 86 -8.81 -3.56 -20.65
N VAL A 87 -9.02 -4.30 -19.56
CA VAL A 87 -8.80 -3.82 -18.19
C VAL A 87 -7.30 -3.76 -17.86
N VAL A 88 -6.51 -4.72 -18.37
CA VAL A 88 -5.04 -4.72 -18.23
C VAL A 88 -4.43 -3.46 -18.83
N SER A 89 -4.72 -3.16 -20.11
CA SER A 89 -4.12 -1.97 -20.74
C SER A 89 -4.57 -0.65 -20.11
N ALA A 90 -5.82 -0.60 -19.65
CA ALA A 90 -6.36 0.60 -19.00
C ALA A 90 -5.77 0.80 -17.60
N PHE A 91 -5.59 -0.26 -16.82
CA PHE A 91 -4.92 -0.19 -15.52
C PHE A 91 -3.43 0.17 -15.68
N ALA A 92 -2.74 -0.40 -16.67
CA ALA A 92 -1.35 -0.04 -16.99
C ALA A 92 -1.19 1.47 -17.21
N SER A 93 -2.11 2.10 -17.94
CA SER A 93 -2.13 3.55 -18.16
C SER A 93 -2.36 4.36 -16.87
N MET A 94 -3.03 3.80 -15.86
CA MET A 94 -3.33 4.48 -14.59
C MET A 94 -2.34 4.12 -13.47
N THR A 95 -1.50 3.11 -13.66
CA THR A 95 -0.58 2.60 -12.64
C THR A 95 0.38 3.69 -12.14
N SER A 96 0.89 4.54 -13.05
CA SER A 96 1.77 5.66 -12.67
C SER A 96 1.08 6.70 -11.80
N LEU A 97 -0.17 7.04 -12.11
CA LEU A 97 -1.03 7.91 -11.30
C LEU A 97 -1.33 7.29 -9.94
N LEU A 98 -1.61 5.99 -9.91
CA LEU A 98 -1.88 5.25 -8.67
C LEU A 98 -0.65 5.27 -7.75
N ILE A 99 0.54 4.98 -8.28
CA ILE A 99 1.80 5.04 -7.54
C ILE A 99 2.01 6.45 -6.99
N GLY A 100 1.79 7.48 -7.82
CA GLY A 100 1.86 8.88 -7.38
C GLY A 100 0.89 9.21 -6.24
N SER A 101 -0.36 8.72 -6.33
CA SER A 101 -1.38 8.90 -5.29
C SER A 101 -0.96 8.25 -3.98
N VAL A 102 -0.52 6.98 -4.02
CA VAL A 102 -0.10 6.26 -2.81
C VAL A 102 1.12 6.91 -2.16
N VAL A 103 2.07 7.42 -2.95
CA VAL A 103 3.21 8.17 -2.38
C VAL A 103 2.72 9.44 -1.69
N LEU A 104 1.83 10.22 -2.33
CA LEU A 104 1.29 11.45 -1.74
C LEU A 104 0.48 11.18 -0.46
N ASP A 105 -0.27 10.08 -0.42
CA ASP A 105 -1.08 9.71 0.76
C ASP A 105 -0.23 9.15 1.91
N SER A 106 0.99 8.66 1.60
CA SER A 106 1.92 8.08 2.57
C SER A 106 2.97 9.05 3.10
N THR A 107 3.06 10.27 2.56
CA THR A 107 3.96 11.36 3.01
C THR A 107 3.22 12.41 3.83
#